data_AF-A0A819BH82-F1
#
_entry.id   AF-A0A819BH82-F1
#
_cell.length_a   1.000
_cell.length_b   1.000
_cell.length_c   1.000
_cell.angle_alpha   90.00
_cell.angle_beta   90.00
_cell.angle_gamma   90.00
#
_symmetry.space_group_name_H-M   'P 1'
#
loop_
_entity.id
_entity.type
_entity.pdbx_description
1 polymer ?
#
loop_
_entity_poly.entity_id
_entity_poly.type
_entity_poly.pdbx_seq_one_letter_code
_entity_poly.pdbx_strand_id
1 'polypeptide(L)'
;MERLHLYQIPWSHYCDKVRWALDLKEIPYELINYNLLGETKGLERAPKTLRKLMPILEDPNNKDDNRFQYDSTPILLYLDTQYPRSSICLFPSSSSCEQRQQVINTCLQLDSELGLYARRIAYVEILNEKPGAMSILLGEKFSWAYNPDEFVLV
;
A
#
# COMPACT_ATOMS: atom_id res chain seq x y z
N MET A 1 -1.01 -14.30 -17.25
CA MET A 1 -0.77 -12.98 -16.65
C MET A 1 0.04 -13.21 -15.40
N GLU A 2 1.18 -12.54 -15.26
CA GLU A 2 1.99 -12.62 -14.06
C GLU A 2 1.30 -11.87 -12.91
N ARG A 3 1.57 -12.29 -11.67
CA ARG A 3 1.00 -11.63 -10.48
C ARG A 3 1.60 -10.25 -10.30
N LEU A 4 0.81 -9.30 -9.83
CA LEU A 4 1.34 -8.01 -9.40
C LEU A 4 2.21 -8.19 -8.16
N HIS A 5 3.20 -7.32 -7.94
CA HIS A 5 3.93 -7.29 -6.68
C HIS A 5 3.64 -6.00 -5.92
N LEU A 6 3.19 -6.13 -4.66
CA LEU A 6 2.98 -5.01 -3.76
C LEU A 6 4.12 -4.98 -2.72
N TYR A 7 5.01 -4.02 -2.87
CA TYR A 7 6.00 -3.70 -1.85
C TYR A 7 5.33 -2.87 -0.76
N GLN A 8 5.38 -3.37 0.47
CA GLN A 8 4.59 -2.80 1.56
C GLN A 8 5.33 -2.74 2.89
N ILE A 9 4.81 -1.90 3.76
CA ILE A 9 4.97 -2.04 5.21
C ILE A 9 3.67 -2.64 5.74
N PRO A 10 3.66 -3.83 6.37
CA PRO A 10 2.44 -4.59 6.66
C PRO A 10 1.37 -3.86 7.49
N TRP A 11 1.75 -2.85 8.26
CA TRP A 11 0.86 -2.06 9.14
C TRP A 11 0.61 -0.65 8.61
N SER A 12 1.11 -0.32 7.41
CA SER A 12 0.88 0.98 6.79
C SER A 12 -0.53 1.05 6.21
N HIS A 13 -1.34 1.97 6.70
CA HIS A 13 -2.70 2.22 6.19
C HIS A 13 -2.73 2.61 4.70
N TYR A 14 -1.64 3.19 4.17
CA TYR A 14 -1.52 3.41 2.72
C TYR A 14 -1.38 2.09 1.94
N CYS A 15 -0.72 1.09 2.53
CA CYS A 15 -0.60 -0.25 1.95
C CYS A 15 -1.93 -1.01 2.08
N ASP A 16 -2.65 -0.88 3.20
CA ASP A 16 -4.02 -1.42 3.36
C ASP A 16 -4.96 -0.95 2.26
N LYS A 17 -4.95 0.35 1.95
CA LYS A 17 -5.76 0.93 0.88
C LYS A 17 -5.49 0.25 -0.47
N VAL A 18 -4.24 -0.10 -0.77
CA VAL A 18 -3.88 -0.81 -2.00
C VAL A 18 -4.27 -2.29 -1.94
N ARG A 19 -4.06 -2.98 -0.80
CA ARG A 19 -4.51 -4.36 -0.60
C ARG A 19 -6.01 -4.48 -0.80
N TRP A 20 -6.80 -3.62 -0.17
CA TRP A 20 -8.25 -3.59 -0.34
C TRP A 20 -8.66 -3.34 -1.79
N ALA A 21 -7.95 -2.47 -2.52
CA ALA A 21 -8.23 -2.25 -3.93
C ALA A 21 -7.94 -3.49 -4.80
N LEU A 22 -6.83 -4.19 -4.53
CA LEU A 22 -6.46 -5.43 -5.21
C LEU A 22 -7.45 -6.55 -4.90
N ASP A 23 -7.79 -6.73 -3.63
CA ASP A 23 -8.74 -7.74 -3.14
C ASP A 23 -10.15 -7.49 -3.71
N LEU A 24 -10.62 -6.24 -3.64
CA LEU A 24 -11.93 -5.85 -4.19
C LEU A 24 -12.01 -6.10 -5.69
N LYS A 25 -10.92 -5.93 -6.43
CA LYS A 25 -10.88 -6.21 -7.88
C LYS A 25 -10.54 -7.67 -8.20
N GLU A 26 -10.27 -8.48 -7.19
CA GLU A 26 -9.79 -9.87 -7.26
C GLU A 26 -8.53 -10.02 -8.15
N ILE A 27 -7.63 -9.04 -8.10
CA ILE A 27 -6.39 -9.08 -8.86
C ILE A 27 -5.38 -9.91 -8.05
N PRO A 28 -4.78 -10.98 -8.60
CA PRO A 28 -3.79 -11.76 -7.87
C PRO A 28 -2.49 -10.98 -7.72
N TYR A 29 -1.98 -10.89 -6.49
CA TYR A 29 -0.73 -10.20 -6.16
C TYR A 29 0.13 -11.00 -5.17
N GLU A 30 1.40 -10.64 -5.11
CA GLU A 30 2.37 -11.09 -4.11
C GLU A 30 2.77 -9.92 -3.22
N LEU A 31 2.93 -10.18 -1.93
CA LEU A 31 3.38 -9.20 -0.95
C LEU A 31 4.90 -9.28 -0.76
N ILE A 32 5.57 -8.14 -0.88
CA ILE A 32 7.00 -8.01 -0.62
C ILE A 32 7.16 -7.07 0.56
N ASN A 33 7.46 -7.65 1.72
CA ASN A 33 7.54 -6.90 2.97
C ASN A 33 8.84 -6.10 3.03
N TYR A 34 8.70 -4.80 3.25
CA TYR A 34 9.80 -3.89 3.50
C TYR A 34 9.94 -3.64 5.00
N ASN A 35 11.18 -3.77 5.47
CA ASN A 35 11.56 -3.51 6.85
C ASN A 35 12.17 -2.11 6.97
N LEU A 36 11.68 -1.31 7.93
CA LEU A 36 12.18 0.05 8.17
C LEU A 36 13.62 0.11 8.69
N LEU A 37 14.13 -0.99 9.26
CA LEU A 37 15.50 -1.11 9.79
C LEU A 37 16.54 -1.51 8.73
N GLY A 38 16.17 -1.51 7.44
CA GLY A 38 17.14 -1.50 6.35
C GLY A 38 17.33 -2.82 5.61
N GLU A 39 16.53 -3.85 5.88
CA GLU A 39 16.46 -4.99 4.96
C GLU A 39 15.74 -4.57 3.68
N THR A 40 16.53 -4.35 2.62
CA THR A 40 16.03 -4.07 1.26
C THR A 40 15.83 -5.34 0.45
N LYS A 41 15.91 -6.52 1.08
CA LYS A 41 15.70 -7.81 0.42
C LYS A 41 14.36 -7.80 -0.31
N GLY A 42 14.39 -8.05 -1.61
CA GLY A 42 13.22 -8.00 -2.49
C GLY A 42 13.04 -6.67 -3.25
N LEU A 43 13.52 -5.52 -2.73
CA LEU A 43 13.41 -4.21 -3.41
C LEU A 43 14.42 -3.99 -4.54
N GLU A 44 15.26 -4.98 -4.83
CA GLU A 44 16.29 -4.92 -5.87
C GLU A 44 15.69 -4.63 -7.26
N ARG A 45 14.47 -5.11 -7.49
CA ARG A 45 13.68 -4.88 -8.70
C ARG A 45 13.16 -3.44 -8.81
N ALA A 46 12.86 -2.79 -7.69
CA ALA A 46 12.34 -1.43 -7.67
C ALA A 46 13.44 -0.40 -7.96
N PRO A 47 13.13 0.70 -8.68
CA PRO A 47 14.05 1.83 -8.88
C PRO A 47 14.58 2.36 -7.54
N LYS A 48 15.89 2.67 -7.48
CA LYS A 48 16.54 3.15 -6.23
C LYS A 48 15.83 4.36 -5.60
N THR A 49 15.27 5.23 -6.43
CA THR A 49 14.50 6.42 -6.01
C THR A 49 13.21 6.07 -5.27
N LEU A 50 12.59 4.93 -5.59
CA LEU A 50 11.32 4.50 -4.99
C LEU A 50 11.50 3.63 -3.74
N ARG A 51 12.68 3.04 -3.50
CA ARG A 51 12.91 2.07 -2.39
C ARG A 51 12.65 2.61 -0.98
N LYS A 52 12.47 3.93 -0.83
CA LYS A 52 12.14 4.60 0.46
C LYS A 52 10.67 5.04 0.54
N LEU A 53 9.90 4.81 -0.52
CA LEU A 53 8.49 5.15 -0.62
C LEU A 53 7.69 3.86 -0.53
N MET A 54 6.63 3.86 0.27
CA MET A 54 5.70 2.73 0.38
C MET A 54 4.28 3.29 0.44
N PRO A 55 3.30 2.65 -0.24
CA PRO A 55 3.40 1.44 -1.05
C PRO A 55 4.10 1.65 -2.41
N ILE A 56 4.64 0.56 -2.99
CA ILE A 56 5.03 0.47 -4.41
C ILE A 56 4.29 -0.70 -5.03
N LEU A 57 3.65 -0.49 -6.18
CA LEU A 57 3.11 -1.56 -7.01
C LEU A 57 4.06 -1.78 -8.20
N GLU A 58 4.44 -3.02 -8.44
CA GLU A 58 5.07 -3.45 -9.68
C GLU A 58 4.08 -4.27 -10.50
N ASP A 59 3.89 -3.86 -11.74
CA ASP A 59 3.12 -4.60 -12.73
C ASP A 59 4.05 -5.23 -13.77
N PRO A 60 4.41 -6.52 -13.62
CA PRO A 60 5.27 -7.20 -14.59
C PRO A 60 4.60 -7.38 -15.96
N ASN A 61 3.27 -7.21 -16.05
CA ASN A 61 2.55 -7.28 -17.31
C ASN A 61 2.64 -5.96 -18.10
N ASN A 62 3.05 -4.86 -17.47
CA ASN A 62 3.26 -3.58 -18.11
C ASN A 62 4.71 -3.43 -18.58
N LYS A 63 4.91 -3.31 -19.90
CA LYS A 63 6.24 -3.22 -20.53
C LYS A 63 6.72 -1.78 -20.76
N ASP A 64 5.88 -0.79 -20.46
CA ASP A 64 6.18 0.63 -20.63
C ASP A 64 6.74 1.24 -19.33
N ASP A 65 6.95 2.56 -19.33
CA ASP A 65 7.42 3.33 -18.16
C ASP A 65 6.50 3.21 -16.93
N ASN A 66 5.28 2.71 -17.11
CA ASN A 66 4.30 2.44 -16.05
C ASN A 66 4.43 1.02 -15.47
N ARG A 67 5.64 0.45 -15.41
CA ARG A 67 5.88 -0.80 -14.67
C ARG A 67 5.78 -0.61 -13.15
N PHE A 68 6.19 0.54 -12.63
CA PHE A 68 6.18 0.83 -11.19
C PHE A 68 5.29 2.03 -10.88
N GLN A 69 4.40 1.86 -9.90
CA GLN A 69 3.59 2.93 -9.32
C GLN A 69 3.92 3.07 -7.84
N TYR A 70 3.82 4.28 -7.31
CA TYR A 70 4.05 4.56 -5.91
C TYR A 70 2.98 5.53 -5.38
N ASP A 71 2.87 5.59 -4.06
CA ASP A 71 1.76 6.21 -3.33
C ASP A 71 0.40 5.53 -3.55
N SER A 72 -0.42 5.52 -2.51
CA SER A 72 -1.67 4.76 -2.54
C SER A 72 -2.65 5.29 -3.59
N THR A 73 -2.87 6.60 -3.67
CA THR A 73 -3.86 7.20 -4.58
C THR A 73 -3.50 7.01 -6.07
N PRO A 74 -2.24 7.27 -6.52
CA PRO A 74 -1.83 6.95 -7.89
C PRO A 74 -1.92 5.46 -8.23
N ILE A 75 -1.57 4.57 -7.29
CA ILE A 75 -1.73 3.11 -7.49
C ILE A 75 -3.20 2.76 -7.72
N LEU A 76 -4.12 3.29 -6.91
CA LEU A 76 -5.55 3.05 -7.08
C LEU A 76 -6.04 3.51 -8.47
N LEU A 77 -5.60 4.69 -8.93
CA LEU A 77 -5.93 5.20 -10.26
C LEU A 77 -5.40 4.30 -11.38
N TYR A 78 -4.17 3.80 -11.21
CA TYR A 78 -3.57 2.83 -12.12
C TYR A 78 -4.40 1.54 -12.21
N LEU A 79 -4.77 0.97 -11.06
CA LEU A 79 -5.59 -0.24 -11.00
C LEU A 79 -6.98 -0.05 -11.61
N ASP A 80 -7.61 1.11 -11.39
CA ASP A 80 -8.91 1.45 -11.98
C ASP A 80 -8.83 1.53 -13.52
N THR A 81 -7.70 2.00 -14.05
CA THR A 81 -7.49 2.22 -15.49
C THR A 81 -7.02 0.95 -16.22
N GLN A 82 -6.00 0.27 -15.70
CA GLN A 82 -5.35 -0.86 -16.37
C GLN A 82 -6.03 -2.20 -16.12
N TYR A 83 -6.80 -2.31 -15.04
CA TYR A 83 -7.55 -3.51 -14.68
C TYR A 83 -9.05 -3.21 -14.60
N PRO A 84 -9.69 -2.73 -15.70
CA PRO A 84 -11.11 -2.41 -15.68
C PRO A 84 -11.94 -3.68 -15.44
N ARG A 85 -12.94 -3.60 -14.56
CA ARG A 85 -13.89 -4.69 -14.29
C ARG A 85 -15.30 -4.14 -14.32
N SER A 86 -16.16 -4.74 -15.13
CA SER A 86 -17.51 -4.23 -15.41
C SER A 86 -18.40 -4.09 -14.17
N SER A 87 -18.16 -4.89 -13.13
CA SER A 87 -18.94 -4.89 -11.89
C SER A 87 -18.30 -4.11 -10.74
N ILE A 88 -17.04 -3.69 -10.84
CA ILE A 88 -16.27 -3.15 -9.72
C ILE A 88 -15.38 -2.00 -10.20
N CYS A 89 -15.79 -0.78 -9.84
CA CYS A 89 -15.05 0.46 -10.07
C CYS A 89 -14.51 0.99 -8.74
N LEU A 90 -13.24 1.43 -8.72
CA LEU A 90 -12.66 2.07 -7.52
C LEU A 90 -13.04 3.54 -7.43
N PHE A 91 -13.38 4.15 -8.57
CA PHE A 91 -13.73 5.54 -8.69
C PHE A 91 -15.02 5.69 -9.51
N PRO A 92 -15.71 6.84 -9.39
CA PRO A 92 -16.80 7.18 -10.29
C PRO A 92 -16.39 7.08 -11.76
N SER A 93 -17.36 6.69 -12.59
CA SER A 93 -17.20 6.55 -14.04
C SER A 93 -16.70 7.84 -14.70
N SER A 94 -16.06 7.71 -15.86
CA SER A 94 -15.50 8.85 -16.60
C SER A 94 -16.55 9.87 -17.06
N SER A 95 -17.83 9.46 -17.18
CA SER A 95 -18.95 10.38 -17.45
C SER A 95 -19.26 11.32 -16.28
N SER A 96 -18.79 11.01 -15.08
CA SER A 96 -18.92 11.83 -13.87
C SER A 96 -17.57 12.45 -13.47
N CYS A 97 -16.94 13.17 -14.40
CA CYS A 97 -15.57 13.71 -14.24
C CYS A 97 -15.40 14.55 -12.95
N GLU A 98 -16.39 15.40 -12.61
CA GLU A 98 -16.33 16.21 -11.39
C GLU A 98 -16.33 15.37 -10.11
N GLN A 99 -17.24 14.40 -10.00
CA GLN A 99 -17.30 13.49 -8.85
C GLN A 99 -16.02 12.66 -8.73
N ARG A 100 -15.49 12.20 -9.86
CA ARG A 100 -14.22 11.46 -9.89
C ARG A 100 -13.08 12.33 -9.33
N GLN A 101 -12.99 13.58 -9.77
CA GLN A 101 -11.96 14.50 -9.29
C GLN A 101 -12.13 14.83 -7.80
N GLN A 102 -13.36 14.98 -7.32
CA GLN A 102 -13.65 15.18 -5.89
C GLN A 102 -13.13 14.01 -5.05
N VAL A 103 -13.42 12.75 -5.45
CA VAL A 103 -12.93 11.56 -4.75
C VAL A 103 -11.40 11.51 -4.72
N ILE A 104 -10.74 11.83 -5.85
CA ILE A 104 -9.27 11.89 -5.92
C ILE A 104 -8.73 12.95 -4.94
N ASN A 105 -9.29 14.15 -4.95
CA ASN A 105 -8.86 15.24 -4.07
C ASN A 105 -9.07 14.87 -2.59
N THR A 106 -10.21 14.27 -2.24
CA THR A 106 -10.46 13.78 -0.88
C THR A 106 -9.46 12.70 -0.48
N CYS A 107 -9.11 11.77 -1.37
CA CYS A 107 -8.08 10.77 -1.09
C CYS A 107 -6.73 11.43 -0.79
N LEU A 108 -6.28 12.39 -1.60
CA LEU A 108 -5.02 13.11 -1.40
C LEU A 108 -5.03 13.95 -0.11
N GLN A 109 -6.15 14.58 0.22
CA GLN A 109 -6.30 15.34 1.45
C GLN A 109 -6.21 14.42 2.68
N LEU A 110 -6.95 13.29 2.68
CA LEU A 110 -6.91 12.33 3.77
C LEU A 110 -5.53 11.70 3.93
N ASP A 111 -4.85 11.40 2.81
CA ASP A 111 -3.51 10.83 2.83
C ASP A 111 -2.49 11.79 3.48
N SER A 112 -2.63 13.11 3.23
CA SER A 112 -1.69 14.14 3.70
C SER A 112 -2.01 14.70 5.09
N GLU A 113 -3.28 14.88 5.43
CA GLU A 113 -3.72 15.41 6.72
C GLU A 113 -3.91 14.26 7.71
N LEU A 114 -4.94 13.43 7.51
CA LEU A 114 -5.35 12.40 8.47
C LEU A 114 -4.28 11.31 8.64
N GLY A 115 -3.67 10.85 7.54
CA GLY A 115 -2.66 9.79 7.58
C GLY A 115 -1.39 10.15 8.38
N LEU A 116 -1.04 11.44 8.45
CA LEU A 116 0.05 11.93 9.27
C LEU A 116 -0.31 11.92 10.76
N TYR A 117 -1.49 12.47 11.12
CA TYR A 117 -1.94 12.53 12.50
C TYR A 117 -2.24 11.14 13.08
N ALA A 118 -2.88 10.27 12.29
CA ALA A 118 -3.19 8.89 12.69
C ALA A 118 -1.92 8.11 13.06
N ARG A 119 -0.87 8.19 12.24
CA ARG A 119 0.42 7.53 12.55
C ARG A 119 1.09 8.12 13.78
N ARG A 120 1.07 9.44 13.95
CA ARG A 120 1.65 10.09 15.13
C ARG A 120 1.01 9.61 16.41
N ILE A 121 -0.33 9.62 16.46
CA ILE A 121 -1.08 9.12 17.62
C ILE A 121 -0.77 7.64 17.84
N ALA A 122 -0.86 6.81 16.80
CA ALA A 122 -0.58 5.37 16.91
C ALA A 122 0.82 5.10 17.48
N TYR A 123 1.87 5.80 17.01
CA TYR A 123 3.23 5.59 17.53
C TYR A 123 3.39 6.08 18.97
N VAL A 124 2.78 7.21 19.33
CA VAL A 124 2.83 7.72 20.71
C VAL A 124 2.17 6.73 21.66
N GLU A 125 0.97 6.26 21.34
CA GLU A 125 0.24 5.29 22.17
C GLU A 125 1.01 3.96 22.29
N ILE A 126 1.58 3.45 21.18
CA ILE A 126 2.37 2.22 21.21
C ILE A 126 3.63 2.37 22.06
N LEU A 127 4.34 3.50 21.95
CA LEU A 127 5.53 3.76 22.77
C LEU A 127 5.20 3.90 24.25
N ASN A 128 4.04 4.48 24.58
CA ASN A 128 3.60 4.67 25.96
C ASN A 128 3.13 3.35 26.60
N GLU A 129 2.27 2.60 25.92
CA GLU A 129 1.60 1.43 26.51
C GLU A 129 2.39 0.14 26.31
N LYS A 130 3.01 -0.04 25.13
CA LYS A 130 3.69 -1.28 24.74
C LYS A 130 4.98 -0.98 23.97
N PRO A 131 6.00 -0.33 24.58
CA PRO A 131 7.23 0.07 23.88
C PRO A 131 7.94 -1.11 23.19
N GLY A 132 7.85 -2.33 23.75
CA GLY A 132 8.38 -3.54 23.13
C GLY A 132 7.73 -3.91 21.79
N ALA A 133 6.47 -3.52 21.56
CA ALA A 133 5.78 -3.74 20.28
C ALA A 133 6.35 -2.89 19.15
N MET A 134 7.05 -1.78 19.47
CA MET A 134 7.73 -0.98 18.46
C MET A 134 8.82 -1.78 17.73
N SER A 135 9.52 -2.70 18.41
CA SER A 135 10.50 -3.59 17.77
C SER A 135 9.88 -4.50 16.69
N ILE A 136 8.60 -4.88 16.89
CA ILE A 136 7.84 -5.66 15.92
C ILE A 136 7.50 -4.79 14.71
N LEU A 137 6.96 -3.58 14.93
CA LEU A 137 6.63 -2.64 13.86
C LEU A 137 7.84 -2.22 13.03
N LEU A 138 8.97 -2.00 13.70
CA LEU A 138 10.23 -1.65 13.07
C LEU A 138 10.88 -2.82 12.34
N GLY A 139 10.40 -4.06 12.52
CA GLY A 139 10.89 -5.21 11.78
C GLY A 139 12.04 -5.98 12.44
N GLU A 140 12.37 -5.76 13.71
CA GLU A 140 13.39 -6.57 14.43
C GLU A 140 12.90 -8.00 14.71
N LYS A 141 11.58 -8.18 14.87
CA LYS A 141 10.94 -9.46 15.17
C LYS A 141 9.88 -9.89 14.15
N PHE A 142 9.71 -9.13 13.07
CA PHE A 142 8.72 -9.43 12.04
C PHE A 142 9.26 -10.57 11.17
N SER A 143 8.91 -11.82 11.52
CA SER A 143 9.21 -12.96 10.66
C SER A 143 8.46 -12.79 9.34
N TRP A 144 9.17 -12.99 8.24
CA TRP A 144 8.84 -12.77 6.83
C TRP A 144 7.55 -13.44 6.30
N ALA A 145 6.82 -14.18 7.13
CA ALA A 145 5.49 -14.67 6.83
C ALA A 145 4.48 -13.76 7.55
N TYR A 146 3.93 -12.77 6.83
CA TYR A 146 2.69 -12.15 7.25
C TYR A 146 1.59 -13.23 7.17
N ASN A 147 1.21 -13.78 8.32
CA ASN A 147 0.03 -14.61 8.46
C ASN A 147 -1.10 -13.73 9.04
N PRO A 148 -2.12 -13.36 8.25
CA PRO A 148 -3.22 -12.53 8.74
C PRO A 148 -4.00 -13.19 9.90
N ASP A 149 -3.85 -14.50 10.10
CA ASP A 149 -4.50 -15.25 11.19
C ASP A 149 -3.71 -15.22 12.52
N GLU A 150 -2.49 -14.70 12.55
CA GLU A 150 -1.61 -14.69 13.73
C GLU A 150 -1.59 -13.36 14.50
N PHE A 151 -2.34 -12.35 14.05
CA PHE A 151 -2.53 -11.10 14.80
C PHE A 151 -3.51 -11.30 15.97
N VAL A 152 -3.10 -12.08 16.97
CA VAL A 152 -3.71 -12.00 18.30
C VAL A 152 -3.03 -10.88 19.05
N LEU A 153 -3.69 -9.72 19.13
CA LEU A 153 -3.36 -8.70 20.11
C LEU A 153 -3.55 -9.30 21.51
N VAL A 154 -2.46 -9.76 22.12
CA VAL A 154 -2.37 -9.96 23.57
C VAL A 154 -2.09 -8.61 24.22
#